data_AF-A0A9D8H2R5-F1
#
_entry.id   AF-A0A9D8H2R5-F1
#
_cell.length_a   1.000
_cell.length_b   1.000
_cell.length_c   1.000
_cell.angle_alpha   90.00
_cell.angle_beta   90.00
_cell.angle_gamma   90.00
#
_symmetry.space_group_name_H-M   'P 1'
#
loop_
_entity.id
_entity.type
_entity.pdbx_description
1 polymer ?
#
loop_
_entity_poly.entity_id
_entity_poly.type
_entity_poly.pdbx_seq_one_letter_code
_entity_poly.pdbx_strand_id
1 'polypeptide(L)'
;MYEYSDAPDGVRRDRTGNNKDGDVQLLKEYWQKYRLYKRDKDLKAMHAAHPFLSAWDDHEVEDNNAGDTPSSAQPDPSRTSLKDLPRRVSYLERRQNGYRAFFNMMPRARFKGDRNRIYEDYRLGKLVDLMLTDERQYRDIQPCNDAILEGCPQAEEPRSMLGDSQRHWLLRSMKASRATWKLWGTQLMLMATRLAPGVAAQVDAWDGYSYERRRILNYILDNGVGNAVAITGDIHTFFAGTAFTGGDESSPGSRPAMPEFVGGSATSAGLPESTGLNPQVLAGLAAVNPHIDFFRLRAEGLRRRHGLARQAHLRAQGGRRQDQGRRQVGGDRQVRGGAGSSRSGPGRVVPDWPGSHPPTGPPAAAVASRDRKRSLQSVRPCGPLACRAWTSGSAMSRTTSSPRFATSARARPAPPSSARR
;
A
#
# COMPACT_ATOMS: atom_id res chain seq x y z
N MET A 1 6.07 -3.68 -8.55
CA MET A 1 5.59 -4.73 -9.49
C MET A 1 4.34 -5.32 -8.87
N TYR A 2 3.39 -5.88 -9.62
CA TYR A 2 2.19 -6.45 -9.00
C TYR A 2 1.91 -7.81 -9.64
N GLU A 3 1.55 -8.80 -8.84
CA GLU A 3 1.40 -10.17 -9.31
C GLU A 3 -0.02 -10.64 -9.57
N TYR A 4 -1.02 -9.90 -9.08
CA TYR A 4 -2.40 -10.12 -9.45
C TYR A 4 -2.66 -9.59 -10.87
N SER A 5 -3.03 -10.51 -11.76
CA SER A 5 -3.01 -10.34 -13.23
C SER A 5 -4.39 -10.37 -13.91
N ASP A 6 -5.43 -10.83 -13.20
CA ASP A 6 -6.70 -11.27 -13.78
C ASP A 6 -7.94 -10.50 -13.30
N ALA A 7 -7.77 -9.33 -12.68
CA ALA A 7 -8.91 -8.48 -12.37
C ALA A 7 -9.64 -8.13 -13.69
N PRO A 8 -10.98 -8.31 -13.80
CA PRO A 8 -11.74 -8.04 -15.03
C PRO A 8 -11.51 -6.62 -15.59
N ASP A 9 -11.22 -5.67 -14.70
CA ASP A 9 -10.92 -4.26 -15.00
C ASP A 9 -9.45 -3.87 -14.83
N GLY A 10 -8.54 -4.85 -14.84
CA GLY A 10 -7.10 -4.63 -14.75
C GLY A 10 -6.61 -3.77 -15.93
N VAL A 11 -5.79 -2.75 -15.63
CA VAL A 11 -5.20 -1.88 -16.68
C VAL A 11 -4.18 -2.60 -17.55
N ARG A 12 -3.75 -3.79 -17.13
CA ARG A 12 -2.78 -4.63 -17.82
C ARG A 12 -3.13 -6.09 -17.60
N ARG A 13 -3.14 -6.87 -18.68
CA ARG A 13 -3.16 -8.33 -18.61
C ARG A 13 -1.73 -8.84 -18.46
N ASP A 14 -1.43 -9.48 -17.33
CA ASP A 14 -0.12 -10.08 -17.09
C ASP A 14 -0.14 -11.57 -17.43
N ARG A 15 0.59 -11.93 -18.50
CA ARG A 15 0.79 -13.30 -18.98
C ARG A 15 2.28 -13.70 -18.89
N THR A 16 3.02 -13.07 -17.97
CA THR A 16 4.41 -13.44 -17.71
C THR A 16 4.48 -14.78 -16.98
N GLY A 17 5.68 -15.33 -16.85
CA GLY A 17 5.87 -16.70 -16.40
C GLY A 17 5.77 -17.71 -17.55
N ASN A 18 6.37 -18.89 -17.34
CA ASN A 18 6.30 -19.98 -18.31
C ASN A 18 4.87 -20.50 -18.47
N ASN A 19 4.08 -20.48 -17.41
CA ASN A 19 2.70 -20.97 -17.37
C ASN A 19 1.65 -19.94 -17.82
N LYS A 20 2.06 -18.68 -18.09
CA LYS A 20 1.20 -17.57 -18.54
C LYS A 20 0.12 -17.15 -17.53
N ASP A 21 0.34 -17.40 -16.25
CA ASP A 21 -0.52 -17.08 -15.10
C ASP A 21 -0.11 -15.79 -14.37
N GLY A 22 1.07 -15.23 -14.68
CA GLY A 22 1.64 -14.05 -14.02
C GLY A 22 2.47 -14.36 -12.78
N ASP A 23 2.50 -15.63 -12.34
CA ASP A 23 3.29 -16.09 -11.19
C ASP A 23 4.73 -16.40 -11.61
N VAL A 24 5.58 -15.38 -11.48
CA VAL A 24 6.99 -15.48 -11.87
C VAL A 24 7.81 -16.00 -10.70
N GLN A 25 8.61 -17.04 -10.95
CA GLN A 25 9.44 -17.67 -9.91
C GLN A 25 10.91 -17.78 -10.33
N LEU A 26 11.16 -17.96 -11.63
CA LEU A 26 12.51 -18.05 -12.21
C LEU A 26 13.04 -16.66 -12.57
N LEU A 27 14.36 -16.45 -12.48
CA LEU A 27 15.00 -15.18 -12.84
C LEU A 27 14.60 -14.63 -14.22
N LYS A 28 14.55 -15.51 -15.23
CA LYS A 28 14.14 -15.12 -16.59
C LYS A 28 12.68 -14.63 -16.64
N GLU A 29 11.81 -15.18 -15.80
CA GLU A 29 10.41 -14.79 -15.71
C GLU A 29 10.27 -13.44 -15.01
N TYR A 30 11.02 -13.19 -13.93
CA TYR A 30 11.09 -11.86 -13.31
C TYR A 30 11.55 -10.79 -14.31
N TRP A 31 12.58 -11.07 -15.13
CA TRP A 31 12.97 -10.13 -16.20
C TRP A 31 11.87 -9.91 -17.22
N GLN A 32 11.08 -10.93 -17.57
CA GLN A 32 9.90 -10.76 -18.44
C GLN A 32 8.87 -9.82 -17.79
N LYS A 33 8.60 -9.99 -16.49
CA LYS A 33 7.66 -9.13 -15.75
C LYS A 33 8.13 -7.69 -15.64
N TYR A 34 9.39 -7.46 -15.29
CA TYR A 34 9.95 -6.10 -15.33
C TYR A 34 9.87 -5.47 -16.72
N ARG A 35 10.16 -6.22 -17.79
CA ARG A 35 10.02 -5.74 -19.18
C ARG A 35 8.57 -5.43 -19.52
N LEU A 36 7.62 -6.24 -19.06
CA LEU A 36 6.19 -5.98 -19.25
C LEU A 36 5.80 -4.62 -18.61
N TYR A 37 6.18 -4.39 -17.35
CA TYR A 37 5.89 -3.12 -16.66
C TYR A 37 6.59 -1.94 -17.33
N LYS A 38 7.90 -2.05 -17.62
CA LYS A 38 8.71 -0.98 -18.23
C LYS A 38 8.42 -0.71 -19.70
N ARG A 39 7.52 -1.45 -20.35
CA ARG A 39 7.02 -1.12 -21.69
C ARG A 39 6.02 0.02 -21.68
N ASP A 40 5.40 0.30 -20.53
CA ASP A 40 4.45 1.37 -20.36
C ASP A 40 5.09 2.74 -20.71
N LYS A 41 4.44 3.49 -21.61
CA LYS A 41 4.98 4.75 -22.14
C LYS A 41 5.06 5.84 -21.07
N ASP A 42 4.12 5.84 -20.13
CA ASP A 42 4.03 6.87 -19.08
C ASP A 42 5.07 6.55 -17.99
N LEU A 43 5.26 5.27 -17.65
CA LEU A 43 6.35 4.83 -16.76
C LEU A 43 7.74 5.14 -17.36
N LYS A 44 7.92 4.92 -18.67
CA LYS A 44 9.17 5.29 -19.37
C LYS A 44 9.43 6.79 -19.31
N ALA A 45 8.42 7.60 -19.59
CA ALA A 45 8.54 9.05 -19.55
C ALA A 45 8.91 9.53 -18.13
N MET A 46 8.29 8.95 -17.10
CA MET A 46 8.58 9.27 -15.70
C MET A 46 10.04 8.93 -15.33
N HIS A 47 10.51 7.73 -15.68
CA HIS A 47 11.91 7.34 -15.45
C HIS A 47 12.93 8.17 -16.23
N ALA A 48 12.57 8.67 -17.41
CA ALA A 48 13.45 9.54 -18.21
C ALA A 48 13.51 10.97 -17.64
N ALA A 49 12.43 11.44 -17.00
CA ALA A 49 12.33 12.81 -16.49
C ALA A 49 12.96 13.01 -15.10
N HIS A 50 13.01 11.97 -14.26
CA HIS A 50 13.39 12.10 -12.85
C HIS A 50 14.25 10.93 -12.36
N PRO A 51 15.17 11.17 -11.39
CA PRO A 51 15.84 10.09 -10.66
C PRO A 51 14.85 9.35 -9.77
N PHE A 52 15.07 8.05 -9.58
CA PHE A 52 14.22 7.17 -8.75
C PHE A 52 15.00 6.64 -7.57
N LEU A 53 14.55 7.00 -6.36
CA LEU A 53 14.95 6.32 -5.13
C LEU A 53 13.97 5.18 -4.92
N SER A 54 14.38 3.97 -5.31
CA SER A 54 13.47 2.82 -5.34
C SER A 54 13.51 2.11 -3.99
N ALA A 55 12.40 1.57 -3.51
CA ALA A 55 12.32 0.53 -2.49
C ALA A 55 11.48 -0.62 -3.06
N TRP A 56 11.75 -1.85 -2.65
CA TRP A 56 10.82 -2.94 -2.93
C TRP A 56 9.80 -3.06 -1.82
N ASP A 57 8.73 -3.77 -2.13
CA ASP A 57 7.83 -4.40 -1.19
C ASP A 57 7.78 -5.92 -1.48
N ASP A 58 6.78 -6.61 -0.95
CA ASP A 58 6.54 -8.04 -1.12
C ASP A 58 6.41 -8.49 -2.58
N HIS A 59 5.66 -7.76 -3.40
CA HIS A 59 5.38 -8.13 -4.79
C HIS A 59 6.60 -8.05 -5.74
N GLU A 60 7.75 -7.61 -5.25
CA GLU A 60 9.03 -7.83 -5.92
C GLU A 60 9.53 -9.28 -5.82
N VAL A 61 8.94 -10.08 -4.92
CA VAL A 61 9.21 -11.49 -4.68
C VAL A 61 7.92 -12.32 -4.75
N GLU A 62 7.07 -12.22 -3.72
CA GLU A 62 5.85 -13.00 -3.51
C GLU A 62 5.01 -12.33 -2.41
N ASP A 63 3.69 -12.28 -2.59
CA ASP A 63 2.69 -11.69 -1.70
C ASP A 63 2.98 -11.98 -0.22
N ASN A 64 3.03 -10.91 0.57
CA ASN A 64 3.17 -10.90 2.02
C ASN A 64 4.38 -11.71 2.55
N ASN A 65 5.47 -11.84 1.78
CA ASN A 65 6.63 -12.58 2.25
C ASN A 65 7.30 -11.98 3.51
N ALA A 66 7.94 -12.83 4.32
CA ALA A 66 8.55 -12.43 5.59
C ALA A 66 9.94 -13.04 5.77
N GLY A 67 10.98 -12.24 5.54
CA GLY A 67 12.36 -12.68 5.69
C GLY A 67 12.70 -13.88 4.80
N ASP A 68 13.04 -15.00 5.45
CA ASP A 68 13.40 -16.27 4.82
C ASP A 68 12.20 -17.19 4.53
N THR A 69 10.96 -16.75 4.79
CA THR A 69 9.74 -17.55 4.57
C THR A 69 8.70 -16.85 3.68
N PRO A 70 7.82 -17.61 3.00
CA PRO A 70 6.59 -17.05 2.42
C PRO A 70 5.64 -16.54 3.53
N SER A 71 4.50 -15.96 3.14
CA SER A 71 3.45 -15.51 4.08
C SER A 71 2.96 -16.66 4.98
N SER A 72 2.62 -16.35 6.24
CA SER A 72 1.97 -17.31 7.14
C SER A 72 0.52 -17.64 6.78
N ALA A 73 -0.11 -16.93 5.84
CA ALA A 73 -1.40 -17.33 5.26
C ALA A 73 -1.30 -18.58 4.37
N GLN A 74 -0.10 -18.94 3.91
CA GLN A 74 0.14 -20.14 3.09
C GLN A 74 0.91 -21.19 3.90
N PRO A 75 0.21 -22.12 4.59
CA PRO A 75 0.86 -23.13 5.40
C PRO A 75 1.51 -24.26 4.57
N ASP A 76 1.15 -24.40 3.29
CA ASP A 76 1.76 -25.39 2.40
C ASP A 76 3.00 -24.79 1.71
N PRO A 77 4.23 -25.21 2.07
CA PRO A 77 5.46 -24.67 1.47
C PRO A 77 5.61 -25.02 -0.02
N SER A 78 4.85 -26.00 -0.52
CA SER A 78 4.79 -26.37 -1.94
C SER A 78 3.88 -25.47 -2.76
N ARG A 79 3.21 -24.49 -2.12
CA ARG A 79 2.29 -23.56 -2.74
C ARG A 79 2.74 -22.11 -2.55
N THR A 80 2.20 -21.23 -3.40
CA THR A 80 2.35 -19.78 -3.30
C THR A 80 1.10 -19.20 -2.63
N SER A 81 1.26 -18.08 -1.91
CA SER A 81 0.12 -17.28 -1.41
C SER A 81 -0.77 -16.80 -2.57
N LEU A 82 -0.15 -16.44 -3.68
CA LEU A 82 -0.84 -16.09 -4.92
C LEU A 82 -1.62 -17.28 -5.50
N LYS A 83 -2.95 -17.22 -5.48
CA LYS A 83 -3.88 -18.15 -6.16
C LYS A 83 -3.67 -19.64 -5.84
N ASP A 84 -2.98 -19.97 -4.74
CA ASP A 84 -2.61 -21.35 -4.37
C ASP A 84 -1.87 -22.14 -5.48
N LEU A 85 -1.05 -21.44 -6.28
CA LEU A 85 -0.29 -22.06 -7.37
C LEU A 85 0.88 -22.92 -6.85
N PRO A 86 1.30 -23.95 -7.60
CA PRO A 86 2.43 -24.77 -7.21
C PRO A 86 3.75 -23.99 -7.26
N ARG A 87 4.55 -24.15 -6.22
CA ARG A 87 5.91 -23.66 -6.15
C ARG A 87 6.85 -24.53 -6.99
N ARG A 88 7.49 -23.92 -7.99
CA ARG A 88 8.39 -24.56 -8.95
C ARG A 88 9.86 -24.50 -8.55
N VAL A 89 10.21 -23.56 -7.68
CA VAL A 89 11.52 -23.41 -7.03
C VAL A 89 11.32 -23.05 -5.56
N SER A 90 12.25 -23.41 -4.68
CA SER A 90 12.14 -23.05 -3.26
C SER A 90 11.88 -21.55 -3.05
N TYR A 91 11.21 -21.16 -1.96
CA TYR A 91 10.97 -19.74 -1.67
C TYR A 91 12.29 -18.94 -1.63
N LEU A 92 13.34 -19.50 -1.02
CA LEU A 92 14.65 -18.86 -0.96
C LEU A 92 15.25 -18.63 -2.36
N GLU A 93 15.08 -19.57 -3.28
CA GLU A 93 15.50 -19.40 -4.68
C GLU A 93 14.65 -18.34 -5.41
N ARG A 94 13.32 -18.36 -5.24
CA ARG A 94 12.42 -17.33 -5.78
C ARG A 94 12.82 -15.94 -5.28
N ARG A 95 13.08 -15.78 -3.98
CA ARG A 95 13.55 -14.53 -3.38
C ARG A 95 14.88 -14.06 -3.97
N GLN A 96 15.86 -14.95 -4.11
CA GLN A 96 17.14 -14.62 -4.74
C GLN A 96 16.95 -14.18 -6.20
N ASN A 97 16.04 -14.83 -6.95
CA ASN A 97 15.68 -14.45 -8.31
C ASN A 97 15.02 -13.06 -8.37
N GLY A 98 14.06 -12.79 -7.48
CA GLY A 98 13.40 -11.49 -7.34
C GLY A 98 14.40 -10.36 -7.03
N TYR A 99 15.25 -10.54 -6.01
CA TYR A 99 16.29 -9.58 -5.65
C TYR A 99 17.28 -9.34 -6.80
N ARG A 100 17.70 -10.41 -7.48
CA ARG A 100 18.60 -10.27 -8.65
C ARG A 100 17.93 -9.46 -9.75
N ALA A 101 16.68 -9.76 -10.09
CA ALA A 101 15.94 -9.04 -11.10
C ALA A 101 15.70 -7.57 -10.73
N PHE A 102 15.38 -7.27 -9.46
CA PHE A 102 15.23 -5.91 -8.95
C PHE A 102 16.48 -5.07 -9.25
N PHE A 103 17.66 -5.53 -8.84
CA PHE A 103 18.91 -4.82 -9.10
C PHE A 103 19.35 -4.83 -10.57
N ASN A 104 18.81 -5.72 -11.42
CA ASN A 104 19.05 -5.65 -12.86
C ASN A 104 18.20 -4.57 -13.54
N MET A 105 17.06 -4.22 -12.95
CA MET A 105 16.02 -3.44 -13.63
C MET A 105 15.74 -2.08 -12.98
N MET A 106 16.12 -1.88 -11.72
CA MET A 106 15.95 -0.64 -10.98
C MET A 106 17.27 0.14 -10.89
N PRO A 107 17.24 1.49 -10.92
CA PRO A 107 18.45 2.32 -10.92
C PRO A 107 19.06 2.38 -9.51
N ARG A 108 19.62 1.27 -9.03
CA ARG A 108 20.15 1.08 -7.67
C ARG A 108 21.52 0.43 -7.69
N ALA A 109 22.46 0.99 -6.92
CA ALA A 109 23.74 0.35 -6.65
C ALA A 109 23.58 -0.74 -5.58
N ARG A 110 24.53 -1.68 -5.55
CA ARG A 110 24.61 -2.70 -4.49
C ARG A 110 25.72 -2.34 -3.52
N PHE A 111 25.48 -2.54 -2.21
CA PHE A 111 26.53 -2.37 -1.20
C PHE A 111 27.58 -3.48 -1.30
N LYS A 112 28.85 -3.09 -1.09
CA LYS A 112 29.94 -4.05 -0.96
C LYS A 112 29.78 -4.76 0.39
N GLY A 113 29.71 -6.10 0.37
CA GLY A 113 29.54 -6.93 1.58
C GLY A 113 28.09 -7.25 1.93
N ASP A 114 27.13 -6.45 1.47
CA ASP A 114 25.70 -6.70 1.63
C ASP A 114 24.97 -6.44 0.31
N ARG A 115 25.07 -7.41 -0.60
CA ARG A 115 24.71 -7.23 -2.01
C ARG A 115 23.20 -7.13 -2.26
N ASN A 116 22.38 -7.43 -1.27
CA ASN A 116 20.93 -7.41 -1.37
C ASN A 116 20.29 -6.31 -0.52
N ARG A 117 20.99 -5.73 0.46
CA ARG A 117 20.45 -4.62 1.24
C ARG A 117 19.95 -3.46 0.39
N ILE A 118 18.78 -2.94 0.79
CA ILE A 118 18.16 -1.77 0.18
C ILE A 118 17.93 -0.59 1.12
N TYR A 119 18.03 -0.80 2.44
CA TYR A 119 17.84 0.29 3.40
C TYR A 119 19.07 1.19 3.45
N GLU A 120 18.85 2.49 3.30
CA GLU A 120 19.90 3.51 3.20
C GLU A 120 19.33 4.91 3.41
N ASP A 121 20.21 5.90 3.59
CA ASP A 121 19.84 7.29 3.76
C ASP A 121 20.26 8.17 2.57
N TYR A 122 19.43 9.15 2.25
CA TYR A 122 19.65 10.15 1.21
C TYR A 122 19.56 11.55 1.82
N ARG A 123 20.59 12.37 1.58
CA ARG A 123 20.64 13.76 2.07
C ARG A 123 20.44 14.76 0.96
N LEU A 124 19.43 15.62 1.13
CA LEU A 124 19.11 16.74 0.26
C LEU A 124 19.51 18.04 0.96
N GLY A 125 20.81 18.33 0.92
CA GLY A 125 21.40 19.51 1.56
C GLY A 125 21.13 19.53 3.06
N LYS A 126 20.62 20.67 3.56
CA LYS A 126 20.18 20.81 4.96
C LYS A 126 18.67 20.61 5.13
N LEU A 127 17.94 20.39 4.03
CA LEU A 127 16.47 20.42 4.04
C LEU A 127 15.88 19.09 4.46
N VAL A 128 16.32 17.99 3.84
CA VAL A 128 15.77 16.64 4.06
C VAL A 128 16.89 15.64 4.25
N ASP A 129 16.77 14.82 5.29
CA ASP A 129 17.35 13.48 5.33
C ASP A 129 16.22 12.48 5.14
N LEU A 130 16.33 11.62 4.13
CA LEU A 130 15.38 10.53 3.86
C LEU A 130 16.02 9.21 4.27
N MET A 131 15.42 8.51 5.22
CA MET A 131 15.79 7.15 5.61
C MET A 131 14.81 6.19 4.95
N LEU A 132 15.29 5.41 3.97
CA LEU A 132 14.52 4.33 3.35
C LEU A 132 14.78 3.02 4.09
N THR A 133 13.70 2.34 4.48
CA THR A 133 13.74 1.03 5.14
C THR A 133 13.30 -0.12 4.23
N ASP A 134 13.60 -1.33 4.69
CA ASP A 134 13.26 -2.62 4.11
C ASP A 134 12.44 -3.41 5.12
N GLU A 135 11.13 -3.46 4.92
CA GLU A 135 10.21 -4.15 5.82
C GLU A 135 9.95 -5.61 5.41
N ARG A 136 10.64 -6.14 4.39
CA ARG A 136 10.43 -7.52 3.92
C ARG A 136 11.60 -8.44 4.21
N GLN A 137 12.83 -8.00 3.97
CA GLN A 137 14.00 -8.88 4.01
C GLN A 137 14.36 -9.37 5.43
N TYR A 138 13.99 -8.64 6.48
CA TYR A 138 14.46 -8.87 7.85
C TYR A 138 13.36 -9.05 8.89
N ARG A 139 12.09 -8.98 8.48
CA ARG A 139 10.95 -9.11 9.40
C ARG A 139 10.75 -10.55 9.86
N ASP A 140 10.21 -10.69 11.06
CA ASP A 140 9.62 -11.92 11.55
C ASP A 140 8.33 -12.23 10.77
N ILE A 141 7.90 -13.49 10.80
CA ILE A 141 6.66 -13.93 10.16
C ILE A 141 5.42 -13.27 10.79
N GLN A 142 4.41 -12.99 9.96
CA GLN A 142 3.18 -12.33 10.41
C GLN A 142 2.49 -13.16 11.49
N PRO A 143 1.97 -12.51 12.55
CA PRO A 143 1.19 -13.19 13.56
C PRO A 143 -0.16 -13.67 13.00
N CYS A 144 -0.83 -14.56 13.73
CA CYS A 144 -2.21 -14.97 13.47
C CYS A 144 -2.46 -15.45 12.03
N ASN A 145 -1.50 -16.15 11.43
CA ASN A 145 -1.56 -16.62 10.05
C ASN A 145 -1.91 -15.52 9.04
N ASP A 146 -1.35 -14.33 9.24
CA ASP A 146 -1.55 -13.17 8.36
C ASP A 146 -3.03 -12.75 8.26
N ALA A 147 -3.69 -12.75 9.42
CA ALA A 147 -5.11 -12.41 9.58
C ALA A 147 -5.48 -11.05 8.93
N ILE A 148 -6.60 -11.07 8.22
CA ILE A 148 -7.20 -9.90 7.55
C ILE A 148 -8.63 -9.75 8.08
N LEU A 149 -8.99 -8.55 8.55
CA LEU A 149 -10.28 -8.22 9.15
C LEU A 149 -10.67 -9.06 10.38
N GLU A 150 -9.68 -9.63 11.08
CA GLU A 150 -9.87 -10.48 12.25
C GLU A 150 -8.97 -10.03 13.42
N GLY A 151 -9.40 -10.33 14.64
CA GLY A 151 -8.62 -10.00 15.84
C GLY A 151 -7.35 -10.84 15.94
N CYS A 152 -6.24 -10.22 16.32
CA CYS A 152 -4.96 -10.91 16.44
C CYS A 152 -4.33 -10.71 17.82
N PRO A 153 -4.53 -11.65 18.77
CA PRO A 153 -3.94 -11.56 20.11
C PRO A 153 -2.40 -11.54 20.12
N GLN A 154 -1.77 -12.09 19.08
CA GLN A 154 -0.31 -12.18 18.94
C GLN A 154 0.33 -10.88 18.42
N ALA A 155 -0.46 -9.86 18.06
CA ALA A 155 0.02 -8.60 17.48
C ALA A 155 0.90 -7.76 18.43
N GLU A 156 0.76 -7.98 19.75
CA GLU A 156 1.54 -7.31 20.80
C GLU A 156 2.80 -8.10 21.22
N GLU A 157 3.00 -9.30 20.67
CA GLU A 157 4.21 -10.09 20.92
C GLU A 157 5.47 -9.35 20.41
N PRO A 158 6.65 -9.60 21.00
CA PRO A 158 7.88 -8.92 20.63
C PRO A 158 8.45 -9.40 19.28
N ARG A 159 7.75 -9.05 18.19
CA ARG A 159 8.12 -9.32 16.79
C ARG A 159 8.85 -8.13 16.19
N SER A 160 9.75 -8.39 15.25
CA SER A 160 10.52 -7.39 14.51
C SER A 160 10.02 -7.27 13.07
N MET A 161 9.79 -6.04 12.62
CA MET A 161 9.58 -5.67 11.22
C MET A 161 10.91 -5.34 10.54
N LEU A 162 11.78 -4.57 11.21
CA LEU A 162 13.01 -4.09 10.59
C LEU A 162 14.21 -5.02 10.80
N GLY A 163 14.16 -5.95 11.74
CA GLY A 163 15.34 -6.64 12.25
C GLY A 163 16.28 -5.70 13.04
N ASP A 164 17.16 -6.29 13.85
CA ASP A 164 17.97 -5.52 14.80
C ASP A 164 18.91 -4.52 14.14
N SER A 165 19.67 -4.95 13.12
CA SER A 165 20.72 -4.10 12.52
C SER A 165 20.14 -2.85 11.86
N GLN A 166 19.07 -3.01 11.09
CA GLN A 166 18.39 -1.91 10.41
C GLN A 166 17.65 -1.01 11.41
N ARG A 167 16.95 -1.57 12.41
CA ARG A 167 16.32 -0.77 13.47
C ARG A 167 17.34 0.13 14.16
N HIS A 168 18.48 -0.41 14.59
CA HIS A 168 19.53 0.38 15.21
C HIS A 168 20.12 1.45 14.27
N TRP A 169 20.26 1.14 12.97
CA TRP A 169 20.68 2.12 11.97
C TRP A 169 19.66 3.26 11.83
N LEU A 170 18.36 2.96 11.74
CA LEU A 170 17.30 3.97 11.62
C LEU A 170 17.32 4.92 12.81
N LEU A 171 17.31 4.37 14.04
CA LEU A 171 17.29 5.15 15.27
C LEU A 171 18.52 6.07 15.39
N ARG A 172 19.71 5.55 15.06
CA ARG A 172 20.94 6.37 15.04
C ARG A 172 20.89 7.46 13.97
N SER A 173 20.39 7.14 12.78
CA SER A 173 20.32 8.10 11.65
C SER A 173 19.34 9.23 11.96
N MET A 174 18.17 8.90 12.51
CA MET A 174 17.16 9.84 12.97
C MET A 174 17.71 10.79 14.04
N LYS A 175 18.37 10.24 15.06
CA LYS A 175 18.97 11.03 16.16
C LYS A 175 20.15 11.90 15.70
N ALA A 176 20.96 11.42 14.76
CA ALA A 176 22.13 12.15 14.28
C ALA A 176 21.78 13.23 13.24
N SER A 177 20.60 13.16 12.62
CA SER A 177 20.20 14.08 11.55
C SER A 177 20.07 15.52 12.05
N ARG A 178 20.71 16.43 11.31
CA ARG A 178 20.58 17.89 11.50
C ARG A 178 19.77 18.56 10.39
N ALA A 179 19.16 17.77 9.50
CA ALA A 179 18.30 18.31 8.45
C ALA A 179 17.02 18.89 9.06
N THR A 180 16.43 19.87 8.38
CA THR A 180 15.15 20.46 8.77
C THR A 180 14.08 19.38 8.91
N TRP A 181 13.96 18.49 7.93
CA TRP A 181 13.02 17.38 7.90
C TRP A 181 13.75 16.02 7.90
N LYS A 182 13.22 15.07 8.66
CA LYS A 182 13.61 13.65 8.60
C LYS A 182 12.45 12.85 8.04
N LEU A 183 12.61 12.34 6.82
CA LEU A 183 11.59 11.54 6.18
C LEU A 183 11.91 10.06 6.43
N TRP A 184 10.94 9.32 6.95
CA TRP A 184 10.98 7.87 6.99
C TRP A 184 10.16 7.35 5.81
N GLY A 185 10.85 6.92 4.75
CA GLY A 185 10.20 6.23 3.64
C GLY A 185 10.16 4.74 3.94
N THR A 186 8.96 4.19 4.11
CA THR A 186 8.77 2.79 4.47
C THR A 186 7.60 2.19 3.70
N GLN A 187 7.48 0.86 3.65
CA GLN A 187 6.52 0.16 2.80
C GLN A 187 5.11 0.24 3.38
N LEU A 188 4.98 -0.18 4.64
CA LEU A 188 3.72 -0.47 5.30
C LEU A 188 3.30 0.66 6.22
N MET A 189 1.99 0.83 6.33
CA MET A 189 1.38 1.91 7.12
C MET A 189 1.68 1.76 8.62
N LEU A 190 2.12 2.85 9.26
CA LEU A 190 2.45 2.92 10.68
C LEU A 190 1.20 3.15 11.55
N MET A 191 0.31 4.03 11.11
CA MET A 191 -1.00 4.27 11.71
C MET A 191 -1.78 2.96 11.76
N ALA A 192 -2.44 2.69 12.88
CA ALA A 192 -3.36 1.57 12.95
C ALA A 192 -4.52 1.80 11.98
N THR A 193 -4.94 0.74 11.29
CA THR A 193 -6.18 0.76 10.50
C THR A 193 -7.10 -0.29 11.06
N ARG A 194 -8.18 0.14 11.72
CA ARG A 194 -9.10 -0.73 12.45
C ARG A 194 -10.47 -0.74 11.82
N LEU A 195 -11.09 -1.92 11.71
CA LEU A 195 -12.49 -2.05 11.31
C LEU A 195 -13.45 -1.87 12.49
N ALA A 196 -12.99 -2.27 13.67
CA ALA A 196 -13.68 -2.12 14.95
C ALA A 196 -12.62 -1.90 16.04
N PRO A 197 -12.99 -1.40 17.23
CA PRO A 197 -12.05 -1.27 18.34
C PRO A 197 -11.28 -2.58 18.59
N GLY A 198 -9.95 -2.52 18.50
CA GLY A 198 -9.07 -3.69 18.69
C GLY A 198 -8.98 -4.69 17.52
N VAL A 199 -9.68 -4.46 16.40
CA VAL A 199 -9.65 -5.35 15.22
C VAL A 199 -8.92 -4.65 14.08
N ALA A 200 -7.68 -5.06 13.82
CA ALA A 200 -6.87 -4.56 12.73
C ALA A 200 -7.43 -4.99 11.36
N ALA A 201 -7.22 -4.15 10.33
CA ALA A 201 -7.61 -4.46 8.97
C ALA A 201 -6.70 -5.52 8.35
N GLN A 202 -5.38 -5.43 8.57
CA GLN A 202 -4.40 -6.45 8.18
C GLN A 202 -3.26 -6.47 9.21
N VAL A 203 -2.77 -7.66 9.54
CA VAL A 203 -1.61 -7.80 10.44
C VAL A 203 -0.28 -7.91 9.70
N ASP A 204 -0.31 -7.87 8.36
CA ASP A 204 0.90 -7.74 7.54
C ASP A 204 1.63 -6.40 7.77
N ALA A 205 0.88 -5.35 8.09
CA ALA A 205 1.39 -4.01 8.38
C ALA A 205 1.81 -3.85 9.86
N TRP A 206 2.16 -2.63 10.28
CA TRP A 206 2.64 -2.37 11.64
C TRP A 206 1.65 -2.68 12.77
N ASP A 207 0.37 -2.93 12.45
CA ASP A 207 -0.59 -3.45 13.43
C ASP A 207 -0.22 -4.85 13.93
N GLY A 208 0.38 -5.71 13.10
CA GLY A 208 0.91 -7.02 13.53
C GLY A 208 2.28 -6.95 14.22
N TYR A 209 2.92 -5.79 14.24
CA TYR A 209 4.26 -5.55 14.79
C TYR A 209 4.25 -4.40 15.81
N SER A 210 3.17 -4.34 16.61
CA SER A 210 2.87 -3.21 17.51
C SER A 210 3.95 -2.98 18.56
N TYR A 211 4.61 -4.05 19.02
CA TYR A 211 5.75 -3.96 19.94
C TYR A 211 6.90 -3.14 19.34
N GLU A 212 7.32 -3.42 18.11
CA GLU A 212 8.43 -2.72 17.48
C GLU A 212 8.05 -1.30 17.06
N ARG A 213 6.81 -1.09 16.56
CA ARG A 213 6.26 0.26 16.30
C ARG A 213 6.41 1.14 17.53
N ARG A 214 5.92 0.66 18.67
CA ARG A 214 5.99 1.37 19.95
C ARG A 214 7.42 1.67 20.35
N ARG A 215 8.34 0.71 20.20
CA ARG A 215 9.76 0.88 20.54
C ARG A 215 10.44 1.95 19.69
N ILE A 216 10.20 1.96 18.37
CA ILE A 216 10.81 2.94 17.45
C ILE A 216 10.24 4.34 17.70
N LEU A 217 8.92 4.46 17.74
CA LEU A 217 8.26 5.76 17.89
C LEU A 217 8.51 6.37 19.27
N ASN A 218 8.55 5.55 20.33
CA ASN A 218 8.96 6.03 21.66
C ASN A 218 10.41 6.53 21.64
N TYR A 219 11.34 5.81 21.02
CA TYR A 219 12.73 6.27 20.93
C TYR A 219 12.84 7.64 20.24
N ILE A 220 12.11 7.85 19.14
CA ILE A 220 12.08 9.11 18.40
C ILE A 220 11.62 10.25 19.32
N LEU A 221 10.52 10.05 20.04
CA LEU A 221 9.98 11.03 20.99
C LEU A 221 10.93 11.28 22.17
N ASP A 222 11.42 10.22 22.81
CA ASP A 222 12.24 10.29 24.03
C ASP A 222 13.63 10.89 23.76
N ASN A 223 14.08 10.89 22.49
CA ASN A 223 15.34 11.52 22.07
C ASN A 223 15.14 12.88 21.38
N GLY A 224 13.94 13.46 21.42
CA GLY A 224 13.67 14.79 20.89
C GLY A 224 13.86 14.91 19.37
N VAL A 225 13.66 13.81 18.63
CA VAL A 225 13.75 13.82 17.16
C VAL A 225 12.50 14.50 16.59
N GLY A 226 12.60 15.81 16.37
CA GLY A 226 11.54 16.62 15.76
C GLY A 226 11.58 16.65 14.23
N ASN A 227 10.49 17.13 13.62
CA ASN A 227 10.29 17.23 12.16
C ASN A 227 10.45 15.88 11.44
N ALA A 228 10.06 14.80 12.10
CA ALA A 228 9.93 13.49 11.49
C ALA A 228 8.60 13.40 10.73
N VAL A 229 8.60 12.72 9.57
CA VAL A 229 7.41 12.45 8.77
C VAL A 229 7.55 11.06 8.16
N ALA A 230 6.49 10.26 8.17
CA ALA A 230 6.45 8.97 7.50
C ALA A 230 5.78 9.07 6.13
N ILE A 231 6.29 8.32 5.16
CA ILE A 231 5.71 8.16 3.82
C ILE A 231 5.61 6.67 3.53
N THR A 232 4.40 6.19 3.28
CA THR A 232 4.07 4.76 3.17
C THR A 232 3.22 4.43 1.95
N GLY A 233 3.02 3.15 1.68
CA GLY A 233 2.27 2.63 0.53
C GLY A 233 1.47 1.39 0.89
N ASP A 234 1.65 0.31 0.12
CA ASP A 234 1.01 -1.01 0.28
C ASP A 234 -0.52 -1.05 0.15
N ILE A 235 -1.26 -0.40 1.07
CA ILE A 235 -2.71 -0.52 1.27
C ILE A 235 -3.60 0.04 0.12
N HIS A 236 -2.98 0.44 -0.98
CA HIS A 236 -3.58 0.92 -2.23
C HIS A 236 -4.56 2.09 -2.09
N THR A 237 -4.52 2.78 -0.96
CA THR A 237 -5.48 3.77 -0.55
C THR A 237 -4.76 4.99 -0.01
N PHE A 238 -5.27 6.19 -0.32
CA PHE A 238 -4.67 7.40 0.24
C PHE A 238 -5.19 7.62 1.65
N PHE A 239 -4.26 7.73 2.60
CA PHE A 239 -4.50 8.21 3.95
C PHE A 239 -3.53 9.32 4.32
N ALA A 240 -3.95 10.19 5.24
CA ALA A 240 -3.03 11.04 5.98
C ALA A 240 -3.54 11.22 7.39
N GLY A 241 -2.64 11.30 8.36
CA GLY A 241 -3.00 11.44 9.75
C GLY A 241 -1.77 11.43 10.65
N THR A 242 -1.99 11.11 11.93
CA THR A 242 -0.92 11.05 12.93
C THR A 242 -0.59 9.60 13.27
N ALA A 243 0.66 9.20 13.09
CA ALA A 243 1.16 7.93 13.60
C ALA A 243 1.36 8.04 15.13
N PHE A 244 0.73 7.11 15.85
CA PHE A 244 0.80 7.01 17.30
C PHE A 244 1.69 5.83 17.73
N THR A 245 2.37 5.96 18.87
CA THR A 245 3.24 4.89 19.40
C THR A 245 2.49 3.58 19.64
N GLY A 246 1.21 3.66 20.05
CA GLY A 246 0.31 2.51 20.22
C GLY A 246 -0.59 2.23 19.02
N GLY A 247 -0.28 2.80 17.85
CA GLY A 247 -1.07 2.68 16.61
C GLY A 247 -2.16 3.74 16.46
N ASP A 248 -2.84 4.08 17.55
CA ASP A 248 -3.83 5.18 17.62
C ASP A 248 -3.88 5.81 19.03
N GLU A 249 -4.78 6.77 19.25
CA GLU A 249 -4.95 7.47 20.52
C GLU A 249 -5.65 6.64 21.61
N SER A 250 -6.33 5.54 21.24
CA SER A 250 -7.08 4.70 22.19
C SER A 250 -6.19 3.75 23.00
N SER A 251 -5.02 3.40 22.46
CA SER A 251 -4.09 2.47 23.12
C SER A 251 -3.48 3.09 24.40
N PRO A 252 -3.43 2.35 25.53
CA PRO A 252 -2.84 2.85 26.78
C PRO A 252 -1.39 3.34 26.61
N GLY A 253 -1.11 4.55 27.10
CA GLY A 253 0.23 5.17 27.02
C GLY A 253 0.66 5.56 25.59
N SER A 254 -0.27 5.53 24.63
CA SER A 254 0.00 5.95 23.26
C SER A 254 0.26 7.45 23.17
N ARG A 255 1.26 7.82 22.37
CA ARG A 255 1.69 9.21 22.17
C ARG A 255 1.70 9.54 20.68
N PRO A 256 1.26 10.74 20.26
CA PRO A 256 1.38 11.16 18.87
C PRO A 256 2.87 11.33 18.52
N ALA A 257 3.34 10.65 17.48
CA ALA A 257 4.77 10.60 17.14
C ALA A 257 5.13 11.50 15.96
N MET A 258 4.41 11.37 14.84
CA MET A 258 4.68 12.11 13.61
C MET A 258 3.50 12.04 12.64
N PRO A 259 3.36 12.98 11.70
CA PRO A 259 2.45 12.80 10.57
C PRO A 259 2.89 11.66 9.65
N GLU A 260 1.92 10.95 9.11
CA GLU A 260 2.11 9.92 8.09
C GLU A 260 1.30 10.26 6.84
N PHE A 261 1.93 10.12 5.67
CA PHE A 261 1.29 10.24 4.37
C PHE A 261 1.34 8.91 3.63
N VAL A 262 0.17 8.28 3.46
CA VAL A 262 0.03 7.00 2.78
C VAL A 262 -0.31 7.25 1.31
N GLY A 263 0.58 6.84 0.42
CA GLY A 263 0.37 6.92 -1.02
C GLY A 263 -0.60 5.83 -1.49
N GLY A 264 -1.63 6.24 -2.24
CA GLY A 264 -2.48 5.29 -2.93
C GLY A 264 -1.74 4.55 -4.06
N SER A 265 -2.41 3.59 -4.67
CA SER A 265 -1.82 2.83 -5.77
C SER A 265 -1.78 3.64 -7.08
N ALA A 266 -0.82 3.33 -7.94
CA ALA A 266 -0.90 3.78 -9.33
C ALA A 266 -2.09 3.13 -10.06
N THR A 267 -2.28 1.82 -9.86
CA THR A 267 -3.24 1.01 -10.62
C THR A 267 -3.93 -0.11 -9.84
N SER A 268 -3.32 -0.63 -8.76
CA SER A 268 -3.90 -1.70 -7.93
C SER A 268 -5.24 -1.29 -7.34
N ALA A 269 -6.14 -2.25 -7.12
CA ALA A 269 -7.45 -1.97 -6.52
C ALA A 269 -7.27 -1.40 -5.10
N GLY A 270 -8.03 -0.34 -4.78
CA GLY A 270 -8.05 0.22 -3.42
C GLY A 270 -8.88 -0.66 -2.49
N LEU A 271 -8.92 -0.28 -1.21
CA LEU A 271 -9.60 -1.06 -0.17
C LEU A 271 -11.03 -1.50 -0.54
N PRO A 272 -11.91 -0.63 -1.09
CA PRO A 272 -13.28 -1.04 -1.46
C PRO A 272 -13.30 -2.12 -2.55
N GLU A 273 -12.44 -1.96 -3.57
CA GLU A 273 -12.42 -2.87 -4.71
C GLU A 273 -11.72 -4.20 -4.40
N SER A 274 -10.76 -4.22 -3.47
CA SER A 274 -10.04 -5.44 -3.08
C SER A 274 -10.78 -6.28 -2.03
N THR A 275 -11.49 -5.65 -1.10
CA THR A 275 -12.15 -6.34 0.02
C THR A 275 -13.64 -6.59 -0.18
N GLY A 276 -14.29 -5.86 -1.11
CA GLY A 276 -15.74 -5.90 -1.26
C GLY A 276 -16.51 -5.31 -0.07
N LEU A 277 -15.83 -4.62 0.85
CA LEU A 277 -16.47 -3.95 1.98
C LEU A 277 -17.55 -2.98 1.49
N ASN A 278 -18.73 -3.07 2.11
CA ASN A 278 -19.85 -2.23 1.72
C ASN A 278 -19.57 -0.75 2.07
N PRO A 279 -20.21 0.22 1.37
CA PRO A 279 -19.98 1.64 1.61
C PRO A 279 -20.23 2.10 3.05
N GLN A 280 -21.11 1.42 3.78
CA GLN A 280 -21.43 1.76 5.17
C GLN A 280 -20.27 1.43 6.13
N VAL A 281 -19.62 0.27 5.96
CA VAL A 281 -18.42 -0.10 6.72
C VAL A 281 -17.28 0.87 6.41
N LEU A 282 -17.11 1.21 5.12
CA LEU A 282 -16.10 2.17 4.68
C LEU A 282 -16.34 3.58 5.24
N ALA A 283 -17.61 4.01 5.36
CA ALA A 283 -17.97 5.27 6.01
C ALA A 283 -17.70 5.25 7.52
N GLY A 284 -17.80 4.07 8.15
CA GLY A 284 -17.50 3.87 9.57
C GLY A 284 -16.01 3.89 9.91
N LEU A 285 -15.12 3.66 8.93
CA LEU A 285 -13.66 3.65 9.17
C LEU A 285 -13.16 4.92 9.85
N ALA A 286 -13.65 6.09 9.44
CA ALA A 286 -13.24 7.36 10.02
C ALA A 286 -13.63 7.49 11.50
N ALA A 287 -14.76 6.88 11.90
CA ALA A 287 -15.22 6.92 13.29
C ALA A 287 -14.40 6.00 14.20
N VAL A 288 -13.88 4.89 13.66
CA VAL A 288 -13.05 3.93 14.41
C VAL A 288 -11.57 4.33 14.41
N ASN A 289 -11.14 5.16 13.45
CA ASN A 289 -9.75 5.61 13.30
C ASN A 289 -9.64 7.15 13.33
N PRO A 290 -9.97 7.79 14.46
CA PRO A 290 -9.98 9.25 14.56
C PRO A 290 -8.60 9.92 14.38
N HIS A 291 -7.50 9.19 14.52
CA HIS A 291 -6.14 9.64 14.20
C HIS A 291 -5.83 9.78 12.70
N ILE A 292 -6.71 9.26 11.82
CA ILE A 292 -6.60 9.41 10.37
C ILE A 292 -7.47 10.60 9.95
N ASP A 293 -6.84 11.69 9.55
CA ASP A 293 -7.51 12.94 9.20
C ASP A 293 -8.06 12.95 7.76
N PHE A 294 -7.48 12.12 6.87
CA PHE A 294 -7.83 12.08 5.45
C PHE A 294 -7.98 10.66 4.93
N PHE A 295 -9.08 10.42 4.21
CA PHE A 295 -9.38 9.17 3.52
C PHE A 295 -9.70 9.47 2.06
N ARG A 296 -9.02 8.78 1.13
CA ARG A 296 -9.50 8.64 -0.25
C ARG A 296 -9.36 7.20 -0.70
N LEU A 297 -10.49 6.49 -0.58
CA LEU A 297 -10.61 5.04 -0.68
C LEU A 297 -10.52 4.46 -2.10
N ARG A 298 -10.77 5.27 -3.14
CA ARG A 298 -10.74 4.80 -4.54
C ARG A 298 -9.40 5.09 -5.21
N ALA A 299 -8.91 4.14 -6.00
CA ALA A 299 -7.72 4.30 -6.84
C ALA A 299 -8.01 5.20 -8.06
N GLU A 300 -7.70 6.49 -7.99
CA GLU A 300 -8.06 7.45 -9.05
C GLU A 300 -6.91 7.79 -10.02
N GLY A 301 -5.66 7.46 -9.69
CA GLY A 301 -4.46 8.00 -10.35
C GLY A 301 -4.36 7.73 -11.85
N LEU A 302 -4.42 6.46 -12.29
CA LEU A 302 -4.26 6.08 -13.70
C LEU A 302 -5.53 5.49 -14.34
N ARG A 303 -6.44 4.90 -13.54
CA ARG A 303 -7.67 4.26 -14.05
C ARG A 303 -8.62 5.23 -14.74
N ARG A 304 -8.77 6.46 -14.24
CA ARG A 304 -9.67 7.46 -14.86
C ARG A 304 -9.25 7.81 -16.29
N ARG A 305 -7.94 7.91 -16.59
CA ARG A 305 -7.47 8.24 -17.95
C ARG A 305 -7.77 7.12 -18.95
N HIS A 306 -7.63 5.85 -18.56
CA HIS A 306 -7.98 4.71 -19.41
C HIS A 306 -9.50 4.50 -19.53
N GLY A 307 -10.26 4.68 -18.45
CA GLY A 307 -11.73 4.61 -18.49
C GLY A 307 -12.35 5.68 -19.39
N LEU A 308 -11.86 6.92 -19.31
CA LEU A 308 -12.28 8.02 -20.19
C LEU A 308 -11.86 7.80 -21.64
N ALA A 309 -10.64 7.29 -21.89
CA ALA A 309 -10.20 6.94 -23.25
C ALA A 309 -11.03 5.79 -23.85
N ARG A 310 -11.44 4.81 -23.04
CA ARG A 310 -12.29 3.69 -23.49
C ARG A 310 -13.73 4.13 -23.75
N GLN A 311 -14.29 5.01 -22.92
CA GLN A 311 -15.59 5.64 -23.19
C GLN A 311 -15.56 6.55 -24.43
N ALA A 312 -14.48 7.30 -24.63
CA ALA A 312 -14.29 8.12 -25.83
C ALA A 312 -14.17 7.27 -27.11
N HIS A 313 -13.46 6.14 -27.04
CA HIS A 313 -13.35 5.20 -28.16
C HIS A 313 -14.67 4.51 -28.49
N LEU A 314 -15.43 4.08 -27.48
CA LEU A 314 -16.76 3.50 -27.66
C LEU A 314 -17.79 4.51 -28.18
N ARG A 315 -17.72 5.78 -27.75
CA ARG A 315 -18.53 6.87 -28.33
C ARG A 315 -18.14 7.17 -29.78
N ALA A 316 -16.86 7.13 -30.12
CA ALA A 316 -16.39 7.31 -31.50
C ALA A 316 -16.80 6.14 -32.42
N GLN A 317 -16.82 4.90 -31.91
CA GLN A 317 -17.31 3.74 -32.66
C GLN A 317 -18.84 3.69 -32.75
N GLY A 318 -19.56 4.10 -31.70
CA GLY A 318 -21.02 4.24 -31.71
C GLY A 318 -21.51 5.35 -32.64
N GLY A 319 -20.80 6.49 -32.68
CA GLY A 319 -21.09 7.59 -33.60
C GLY A 319 -20.87 7.23 -35.07
N ARG A 320 -19.84 6.44 -35.39
CA ARG A 320 -19.59 5.97 -36.77
C ARG A 320 -20.60 4.93 -37.26
N ARG A 321 -21.26 4.19 -36.35
CA ARG A 321 -22.33 3.25 -36.72
C ARG A 321 -23.68 3.92 -36.95
N GLN A 322 -23.93 5.09 -36.35
CA GLN A 322 -25.17 5.85 -36.61
C GLN A 322 -25.11 6.65 -37.92
N ASP A 323 -23.92 7.01 -38.41
CA ASP A 323 -23.77 7.79 -39.65
C ASP A 323 -23.72 6.94 -40.94
N GLN A 324 -23.61 5.60 -40.81
CA GLN A 324 -23.66 4.68 -41.96
C GLN A 324 -24.98 3.90 -42.08
N GLY A 325 -25.96 4.14 -41.20
CA GLY A 325 -27.26 3.45 -41.19
C GLY A 325 -28.41 4.22 -41.83
N ARG A 326 -28.16 5.40 -42.42
CA ARG A 326 -29.21 6.29 -42.95
C ARG A 326 -29.08 6.52 -44.46
N ARG A 327 -29.00 5.44 -45.23
CA ARG A 327 -29.27 5.43 -46.69
C ARG A 327 -29.60 4.01 -47.13
N GLN A 328 -30.77 3.85 -47.76
CA GLN A 328 -31.30 2.65 -48.46
C GLN A 328 -31.75 1.49 -47.55
N VAL A 329 -32.88 0.78 -47.69
CA VAL A 329 -34.00 0.59 -48.66
C VAL A 329 -35.03 -0.24 -47.82
N GLY A 330 -36.34 0.01 -47.76
CA GLY A 330 -37.34 -0.07 -48.83
C GLY A 330 -37.72 -1.53 -49.17
N GLY A 331 -38.62 -2.20 -48.42
CA GLY A 331 -39.15 -3.49 -48.87
C GLY A 331 -39.89 -4.33 -47.83
N ASP A 332 -41.21 -4.44 -48.02
CA ASP A 332 -42.14 -5.32 -47.33
C ASP A 332 -41.79 -6.81 -47.38
N ARG A 333 -42.07 -7.55 -46.29
CA ARG A 333 -42.87 -8.80 -46.33
C ARG A 333 -43.22 -9.33 -44.93
N GLN A 334 -44.52 -9.54 -44.73
CA GLN A 334 -45.15 -10.38 -43.70
C GLN A 334 -44.75 -11.85 -43.83
N VAL A 335 -44.59 -12.57 -42.71
CA VAL A 335 -45.14 -13.93 -42.51
C VAL A 335 -45.46 -14.16 -41.00
N ARG A 336 -46.64 -14.75 -40.75
CA ARG A 336 -47.24 -15.23 -39.48
C ARG A 336 -46.39 -16.39 -38.89
N GLY A 337 -46.32 -16.70 -37.59
CA GLY A 337 -47.38 -16.98 -36.61
C GLY A 337 -47.11 -18.38 -36.01
N GLY A 338 -47.34 -18.59 -34.71
CA GLY A 338 -47.25 -19.93 -34.11
C GLY A 338 -47.05 -19.93 -32.59
N ALA A 339 -48.16 -19.98 -31.86
CA ALA A 339 -48.22 -20.24 -30.42
C ALA A 339 -48.14 -21.75 -30.12
N GLY A 340 -47.68 -22.12 -28.92
CA GLY A 340 -47.76 -23.47 -28.38
C GLY A 340 -47.46 -23.49 -26.89
N SER A 341 -48.46 -23.82 -26.08
CA SER A 341 -48.45 -23.90 -24.63
C SER A 341 -48.24 -25.33 -24.13
N SER A 342 -47.79 -25.47 -22.87
CA SER A 342 -48.38 -26.32 -21.80
C SER A 342 -47.38 -27.10 -20.92
N ARG A 343 -47.55 -26.91 -19.59
CA ARG A 343 -47.54 -27.85 -18.41
C ARG A 343 -46.32 -28.79 -18.24
N SER A 344 -45.79 -29.16 -17.06
CA SER A 344 -46.22 -29.23 -15.65
C SER A 344 -44.99 -29.57 -14.75
N GLY A 345 -44.95 -29.14 -13.48
CA GLY A 345 -43.89 -29.47 -12.47
C GLY A 345 -44.10 -30.82 -11.73
N PRO A 346 -43.72 -31.02 -10.44
CA PRO A 346 -42.74 -30.31 -9.57
C PRO A 346 -41.87 -31.23 -8.64
N GLY A 347 -40.98 -30.63 -7.81
CA GLY A 347 -40.34 -31.23 -6.60
C GLY A 347 -38.85 -30.80 -6.46
N ARG A 348 -38.27 -30.44 -5.30
CA ARG A 348 -38.59 -30.50 -3.87
C ARG A 348 -37.71 -29.50 -3.08
N VAL A 349 -38.32 -28.90 -2.04
CA VAL A 349 -37.85 -28.66 -0.64
C VAL A 349 -36.64 -27.77 -0.34
N VAL A 350 -36.92 -26.67 0.36
CA VAL A 350 -36.04 -25.90 1.27
C VAL A 350 -36.79 -25.80 2.62
N PRO A 351 -36.15 -25.92 3.80
CA PRO A 351 -36.83 -25.69 5.07
C PRO A 351 -36.75 -24.22 5.53
N ASP A 352 -37.88 -23.76 6.06
CA ASP A 352 -38.14 -22.47 6.69
C ASP A 352 -37.48 -22.33 8.09
N TRP A 353 -37.20 -21.09 8.49
CA TRP A 353 -36.93 -20.68 9.87
C TRP A 353 -37.80 -19.46 10.21
N PRO A 354 -38.57 -19.45 11.33
CA PRO A 354 -39.52 -18.38 11.60
C PRO A 354 -38.97 -17.31 12.58
N GLY A 355 -39.20 -16.04 12.21
CA GLY A 355 -40.09 -15.11 12.93
C GLY A 355 -39.77 -14.66 14.36
N SER A 356 -39.45 -13.37 14.47
CA SER A 356 -39.40 -12.42 15.59
C SER A 356 -40.60 -12.35 16.57
N HIS A 357 -40.35 -12.06 17.86
CA HIS A 357 -40.70 -10.81 18.58
C HIS A 357 -40.39 -10.86 20.13
N PRO A 358 -40.20 -9.71 20.83
CA PRO A 358 -39.82 -9.59 22.27
C PRO A 358 -41.03 -9.12 23.13
N PRO A 359 -40.94 -8.46 24.34
CA PRO A 359 -39.88 -8.31 25.38
C PRO A 359 -40.39 -8.54 26.85
N THR A 360 -39.51 -8.54 27.88
CA THR A 360 -39.74 -7.99 29.25
C THR A 360 -38.46 -7.97 30.11
N GLY A 361 -38.20 -6.88 30.87
CA GLY A 361 -37.16 -6.74 31.91
C GLY A 361 -37.61 -7.26 33.30
N PRO A 362 -36.81 -7.13 34.39
CA PRO A 362 -36.72 -5.87 35.17
C PRO A 362 -35.33 -5.69 35.92
N PRO A 363 -35.14 -4.92 37.03
CA PRO A 363 -34.40 -3.64 37.02
C PRO A 363 -33.26 -3.50 38.06
N ALA A 364 -32.70 -2.27 38.14
CA ALA A 364 -31.96 -1.60 39.24
C ALA A 364 -30.43 -1.47 39.09
N ALA A 365 -29.90 -0.24 39.02
CA ALA A 365 -29.59 0.61 40.18
C ALA A 365 -28.82 1.86 39.73
N ALA A 366 -29.30 3.03 40.18
CA ALA A 366 -28.66 4.32 39.99
C ALA A 366 -27.56 4.55 41.04
N VAL A 367 -26.42 5.11 40.63
CA VAL A 367 -25.52 5.85 41.52
C VAL A 367 -25.22 7.19 40.87
N ALA A 368 -25.67 8.24 41.54
CA ALA A 368 -25.37 9.62 41.25
C ALA A 368 -23.93 9.96 41.68
N SER A 369 -23.20 10.73 40.87
CA SER A 369 -22.12 11.57 41.39
C SER A 369 -22.06 12.90 40.67
N ARG A 370 -21.69 13.91 41.46
CA ARG A 370 -22.01 15.34 41.34
C ARG A 370 -21.12 16.10 40.35
N ASP A 371 -21.75 17.13 39.79
CA ASP A 371 -21.23 18.42 39.35
C ASP A 371 -19.74 18.72 39.59
N ARG A 372 -19.02 19.05 38.51
CA ARG A 372 -18.11 20.20 38.46
C ARG A 372 -18.19 20.90 37.11
N LYS A 373 -18.89 22.04 37.11
CA LYS A 373 -18.71 23.11 36.13
C LYS A 373 -17.26 23.60 36.19
N ARG A 374 -16.55 23.59 35.06
CA ARG A 374 -15.38 24.45 34.84
C ARG A 374 -15.45 25.09 33.47
N SER A 375 -15.07 26.36 33.49
CA SER A 375 -15.23 27.41 32.49
C SER A 375 -14.63 27.08 31.11
N LEU A 376 -15.45 27.22 30.08
CA LEU A 376 -15.02 27.46 28.71
C LEU A 376 -14.54 28.91 28.60
N GLN A 377 -13.23 29.10 28.45
CA GLN A 377 -12.67 30.33 27.91
C GLN A 377 -12.47 30.18 26.41
N SER A 378 -12.81 31.26 25.72
CA SER A 378 -12.97 31.44 24.29
C SER A 378 -11.67 31.25 23.49
N VAL A 379 -11.72 30.41 22.45
CA VAL A 379 -10.75 30.42 21.35
C VAL A 379 -11.41 31.09 20.16
N ARG A 380 -10.81 32.19 19.67
CA ARG A 380 -11.25 32.93 18.48
C ARG A 380 -10.93 32.15 17.20
N PRO A 381 -11.78 32.15 16.17
CA PRO A 381 -11.52 31.46 14.91
C PRO A 381 -10.54 32.24 14.02
N CYS A 382 -9.56 31.54 13.44
CA CYS A 382 -8.75 32.04 12.33
C CYS A 382 -9.58 31.98 11.02
N GLY A 383 -9.56 33.10 10.26
CA GLY A 383 -10.32 33.26 9.02
C GLY A 383 -9.74 32.52 7.81
N PRO A 384 -10.52 32.40 6.71
CA PRO A 384 -10.16 31.58 5.56
C PRO A 384 -9.47 32.42 4.48
N LEU A 385 -8.19 32.17 4.20
CA LEU A 385 -7.56 32.67 2.97
C LEU A 385 -6.44 31.71 2.51
N ALA A 386 -6.47 31.44 1.20
CA ALA A 386 -5.47 30.74 0.37
C ALA A 386 -5.57 29.20 0.22
N CYS A 387 -6.71 28.72 -0.27
CA CYS A 387 -6.74 27.60 -1.21
C CYS A 387 -7.29 28.12 -2.56
N ARG A 388 -6.40 28.48 -3.49
CA ARG A 388 -6.76 28.60 -4.92
C ARG A 388 -6.00 27.57 -5.72
N ALA A 389 -6.81 26.75 -6.38
CA ALA A 389 -6.44 25.72 -7.33
C ALA A 389 -5.55 26.26 -8.46
N TRP A 390 -4.55 25.47 -8.85
CA TRP A 390 -3.90 25.57 -10.15
C TRP A 390 -4.56 24.57 -11.09
N THR A 391 -5.43 25.06 -11.97
CA THR A 391 -5.90 24.36 -13.16
C THR A 391 -5.49 25.17 -14.39
N SER A 392 -4.74 24.49 -15.28
CA SER A 392 -4.51 24.76 -16.72
C SER A 392 -3.91 26.10 -17.18
N GLY A 393 -2.88 26.00 -18.02
CA GLY A 393 -2.65 27.00 -19.06
C GLY A 393 -1.22 27.16 -19.57
N SER A 394 -0.98 26.54 -20.73
CA SER A 394 -0.14 27.07 -21.82
C SER A 394 1.38 26.82 -21.84
N ALA A 395 1.76 26.24 -22.98
CA ALA A 395 3.10 26.09 -23.49
C ALA A 395 3.82 27.43 -23.66
N MET A 396 5.09 27.47 -23.28
CA MET A 396 6.06 28.38 -23.88
C MET A 396 7.39 27.68 -24.11
N SER A 397 8.00 28.10 -25.21
CA SER A 397 9.18 27.58 -25.89
C SER A 397 10.46 27.64 -25.05
N ARG A 398 11.34 26.69 -25.38
CA ARG A 398 12.78 26.50 -25.07
C ARG A 398 13.56 27.78 -24.74
N THR A 399 14.45 27.67 -23.76
CA THR A 399 15.91 27.88 -23.94
C THR A 399 16.72 27.23 -22.81
N THR A 400 17.93 26.85 -23.16
CA THR A 400 18.95 26.02 -22.52
C THR A 400 19.65 26.65 -21.31
N SER A 401 19.93 25.84 -20.27
CA SER A 401 21.24 25.80 -19.57
C SER A 401 21.25 24.75 -18.46
N SER A 402 22.11 23.73 -18.57
CA SER A 402 22.36 22.74 -17.52
C SER A 402 23.45 23.22 -16.55
N PRO A 403 23.29 23.09 -15.22
CA PRO A 403 24.44 23.09 -14.32
C PRO A 403 24.86 21.65 -14.00
N ARG A 404 26.17 21.39 -14.14
CA ARG A 404 26.84 20.14 -13.75
C ARG A 404 26.82 20.01 -12.22
N PHE A 405 26.32 18.89 -11.71
CA PHE A 405 26.52 18.50 -10.30
C PHE A 405 27.90 17.85 -10.16
N ALA A 406 28.78 18.47 -9.37
CA ALA A 406 30.05 17.87 -8.96
C ALA A 406 29.84 17.10 -7.64
N THR A 407 30.03 15.79 -7.67
CA THR A 407 30.08 14.95 -6.47
C THR A 407 31.51 14.95 -5.92
N SER A 408 31.75 15.58 -4.77
CA SER A 408 33.01 15.43 -4.04
C SER A 408 32.93 14.22 -3.10
N ALA A 409 33.55 13.10 -3.47
CA ALA A 409 33.81 12.01 -2.55
C ALA A 409 35.06 12.35 -1.71
N ARG A 410 34.89 12.58 -0.40
CA ARG A 410 36.03 12.60 0.53
C ARG A 410 36.34 11.17 0.96
N ALA A 411 37.50 10.68 0.54
CA ALA A 411 38.11 9.47 1.07
C ALA A 411 38.48 9.66 2.56
N ARG A 412 38.20 8.66 3.39
CA ARG A 412 38.71 8.56 4.77
C ARG A 412 40.06 7.81 4.77
N PRO A 413 40.99 8.14 5.68
CA PRO A 413 42.32 7.56 5.70
C PRO A 413 42.33 6.12 6.24
N ALA A 414 43.25 5.31 5.73
CA ALA A 414 43.54 3.95 6.17
C ALA A 414 44.27 3.93 7.53
N PRO A 415 44.11 2.86 8.34
CA PRO A 415 44.86 2.70 9.60
C PRO A 415 46.31 2.24 9.33
N PRO A 416 47.26 2.53 10.24
CA PRO A 416 48.67 2.21 10.05
C PRO A 416 48.94 0.71 10.26
N SER A 417 49.86 0.19 9.44
CA SER A 417 50.45 -1.14 9.53
C SER A 417 51.29 -1.28 10.80
N SER A 418 51.03 -2.30 11.62
CA SER A 418 52.01 -2.80 12.59
C SER A 418 52.76 -3.98 11.99
N ALA A 419 54.09 -3.81 11.97
CA ALA A 419 55.05 -4.83 11.60
C ALA A 419 55.28 -5.83 12.75
N ARG A 420 55.54 -7.08 12.35
CA ARG A 420 56.28 -8.16 13.02
C ARG A 420 56.79 -7.89 14.45
N ARG A 421 56.42 -8.78 15.37
CA ARG A 421 57.32 -9.79 15.95
C ARG A 421 56.52 -11.02 16.36
#